data_AF-A0A952S091-F1
#
_entry.id   AF-A0A952S091-F1
#
_cell.length_a   1.000
_cell.length_b   1.000
_cell.length_c   1.000
_cell.angle_alpha   90.00
_cell.angle_beta   90.00
_cell.angle_gamma   90.00
#
_symmetry.space_group_name_H-M   'P 1'
#
loop_
_entity.id
_entity.type
_entity.pdbx_description
1 polymer ?
#
loop_
_entity_poly.entity_id
_entity_poly.type
_entity_poly.pdbx_seq_one_letter_code
_entity_poly.pdbx_strand_id
1 'polypeptide(L)' 'MENNAWKIGEIVRLKSGGPKMTVKDIVDDDLGTVECEWFSKDGEIRSAIFKADTLKVSSTLDSHGF' A
#
# COMPACT_ATOMS: atom_id res chain seq x y z
N MET A 1 10.30 12.11 14.54
CA MET A 1 9.31 11.82 13.48
C MET A 1 9.72 10.48 12.92
N GLU A 2 8.91 9.44 13.09
CA GLU A 2 9.24 8.13 12.54
C GLU A 2 9.19 8.23 11.01
N ASN A 3 10.37 8.14 10.38
CA ASN A 3 10.50 7.94 8.94
C ASN A 3 10.01 6.51 8.65
N ASN A 4 8.70 6.33 8.49
CA ASN A 4 8.16 5.08 7.95
C ASN A 4 8.44 5.05 6.45
N ALA A 5 9.69 4.77 6.10
CA ALA A 5 10.04 4.38 4.75
C ALA A 5 9.27 3.10 4.43
N TRP A 6 8.49 3.12 3.35
CA TRP A 6 7.75 1.95 2.88
C TRP A 6 8.70 0.82 2.54
N LYS A 7 8.26 -0.42 2.73
CA LYS A 7 9.05 -1.61 2.40
C LYS A 7 8.38 -2.42 1.29
N ILE A 8 9.16 -2.85 0.30
CA ILE A 8 8.71 -3.80 -0.72
C ILE A 8 8.16 -5.07 -0.05
N GLY A 9 6.98 -5.51 -0.49
CA GLY A 9 6.23 -6.63 0.08
C GLY A 9 5.30 -6.26 1.24
N GLU A 10 5.31 -5.01 1.72
CA GLU A 10 4.41 -4.57 2.77
C GLU A 10 2.96 -4.46 2.26
N ILE A 11 2.01 -4.92 3.07
CA ILE A 11 0.58 -4.82 2.74
C ILE A 11 0.06 -3.47 3.23
N VAL A 12 -0.41 -2.67 2.28
CA VAL A 12 -0.85 -1.29 2.48
C VAL A 12 -2.26 -1.08 1.93
N ARG A 13 -2.85 0.06 2.28
CA ARG A 13 -4.15 0.51 1.76
C ARG A 13 -4.17 2.03 1.73
N LEU A 14 -4.94 2.63 0.83
CA LEU A 14 -5.20 4.07 0.91
C LEU A 14 -5.91 4.41 2.22
N LYS A 15 -5.57 5.55 2.82
CA LYS A 15 -6.24 6.09 4.00
C LYS A 15 -7.74 6.30 3.75
N SER A 16 -8.12 6.61 2.51
CA SER A 16 -9.51 6.77 2.07
C SER A 16 -10.29 5.45 1.90
N GLY A 17 -9.61 4.29 1.88
CA GLY A 17 -10.25 2.98 1.69
C GLY A 17 -9.67 2.19 0.51
N GLY A 18 -10.50 1.40 -0.18
CA GLY A 18 -10.06 0.58 -1.33
C GLY A 18 -9.57 -0.83 -0.98
N PRO A 19 -8.94 -1.55 -1.91
CA PRO A 19 -8.40 -2.89 -1.67
C PRO A 19 -7.13 -2.86 -0.81
N LYS A 20 -6.78 -4.00 -0.21
CA LYS A 20 -5.41 -4.22 0.29
C LYS A 20 -4.48 -4.37 -0.92
N MET A 21 -3.33 -3.73 -0.86
CA MET A 21 -2.32 -3.70 -1.92
C MET A 21 -0.98 -4.10 -1.34
N THR A 22 -0.07 -4.54 -2.18
CA THR A 22 1.32 -4.84 -1.83
C THR A 22 2.22 -3.74 -2.39
N VAL A 23 3.17 -3.25 -1.59
CA VAL A 23 4.23 -2.39 -2.10
C VAL A 23 5.08 -3.21 -3.08
N LYS A 24 5.05 -2.82 -4.35
CA LYS A 24 5.80 -3.46 -5.43
C LYS A 24 7.17 -2.80 -5.59
N ASP A 25 7.21 -1.47 -5.56
CA ASP A 25 8.45 -0.71 -5.74
C ASP A 25 8.40 0.64 -5.00
N ILE A 26 9.58 1.16 -4.66
CA ILE A 26 9.76 2.49 -4.06
C ILE A 26 10.33 3.38 -5.15
N VAL A 27 9.56 4.38 -5.58
CA VAL A 27 9.97 5.25 -6.68
C VAL A 27 10.94 6.30 -6.12
N ASP A 28 12.15 6.36 -6.68
CA ASP A 28 13.13 7.40 -6.37
C ASP A 28 12.76 8.70 -7.11
N ASP A 29 11.71 9.36 -6.63
CA ASP A 29 11.26 10.67 -7.08
C ASP A 29 11.26 11.69 -5.94
N ASP A 30 11.29 12.98 -6.29
CA ASP A 30 11.22 14.08 -5.32
C ASP A 30 9.87 14.15 -4.57
N LEU A 31 8.89 13.32 -4.95
CA LEU A 31 7.52 13.32 -4.43
C LEU A 31 7.27 12.23 -3.39
N GLY A 32 8.22 11.31 -3.18
CA GLY A 32 8.10 10.19 -2.24
C GLY A 32 6.95 9.26 -2.61
N THR A 33 6.90 8.79 -3.85
CA THR A 33 5.85 7.88 -4.31
C THR A 33 6.23 6.39 -4.24
N VAL A 34 5.21 5.55 -4.25
CA VAL A 34 5.32 4.10 -4.09
C VAL A 34 4.44 3.42 -5.12
N GLU A 35 5.00 2.48 -5.90
CA GLU A 35 4.19 1.62 -6.76
C GLU A 35 3.59 0.49 -5.92
N CYS A 36 2.28 0.34 -5.99
CA CYS A 36 1.54 -0.72 -5.34
C CYS A 36 0.87 -1.63 -6.36
N GLU A 37 0.76 -2.91 -6.07
CA GLU A 37 -0.01 -3.88 -6.86
C GLU A 37 -1.07 -4.60 -6.02
N TRP A 38 -2.18 -4.99 -6.65
CA TRP A 38 -3.25 -5.73 -6.00
C TRP A 38 -4.05 -6.54 -7.01
N PHE A 39 -4.74 -7.57 -6.52
CA PHE A 39 -5.74 -8.29 -7.31
C PHE A 39 -7.07 -7.54 -7.31
N SER A 40 -7.61 -7.28 -8.50
CA SER A 40 -8.97 -6.78 -8.67
C SER A 40 -9.99 -7.82 -8.19
N LYS A 41 -11.27 -7.42 -8.11
CA LYS A 41 -12.35 -8.36 -7.77
C LYS A 41 -12.49 -9.49 -8.81
N ASP A 42 -12.04 -9.24 -10.04
CA ASP A 42 -12.10 -10.18 -11.14
C ASP A 42 -10.85 -11.10 -11.20
N GLY A 43 -9.93 -10.96 -10.23
CA GLY A 43 -8.72 -11.77 -10.13
C GLY A 43 -7.55 -11.29 -10.99
N GLU A 44 -7.69 -10.14 -11.67
CA GLU A 44 -6.62 -9.55 -12.48
C GLU A 44 -5.64 -8.75 -11.61
N ILE A 45 -4.35 -8.78 -11.96
CA ILE A 45 -3.34 -7.92 -11.32
C ILE A 45 -3.52 -6.48 -11.83
N ARG A 46 -3.58 -5.53 -10.89
CA ARG A 46 -3.54 -4.10 -11.15
C ARG A 46 -2.36 -3.48 -10.41
N SER A 47 -1.80 -2.41 -10.95
CA SER A 47 -0.82 -1.57 -10.23
C SER A 47 -1.12 -0.08 -10.41
N ALA A 48 -0.67 0.71 -9.44
CA ALA A 48 -0.72 2.17 -9.48
C ALA A 48 0.33 2.78 -8.54
N ILE A 49 0.74 4.01 -8.87
CA ILE A 49 1.66 4.80 -8.05
C ILE A 49 0.86 5.72 -7.14
N PHE A 50 1.19 5.72 -5.86
CA PHE A 50 0.56 6.57 -4.84
C PHE A 50 1.61 7.36 -4.08
N LYS A 51 1.22 8.54 -3.59
CA LYS A 51 2.06 9.25 -2.61
C LYS A 51 2.11 8.46 -1.32
N ALA A 52 3.32 8.31 -0.76
CA ALA A 52 3.58 7.64 0.50
C ALA A 52 2.61 8.09 1.61
N ASP A 53 2.38 9.40 1.74
CA ASP A 53 1.54 9.99 2.79
C ASP A 53 0.04 9.64 2.68
N THR A 54 -0.43 9.11 1.55
CA THR A 54 -1.82 8.68 1.35
C THR A 54 -2.06 7.22 1.76
N LEU A 55 -1.00 6.46 2.02
CA LEU A 55 -1.06 5.04 2.38
C LEU A 55 -1.03 4.83 3.90
N LYS A 56 -1.56 3.68 4.33
CA LYS A 56 -1.41 3.15 5.70
C LYS A 56 -1.08 1.67 5.61
N VAL A 57 -0.27 1.18 6.56
CA VAL A 57 -0.02 -0.26 6.73
C VAL A 57 -1.35 -0.93 7.05
N SER A 58 -1.69 -1.98 6.30
CA SER A 58 -2.82 -2.83 6.63
C SER A 58 -2.29 -4.05 7.38
N SER A 59 -2.08 -3.89 8.68
CA SER A 59 -1.72 -5.01 9.54
C SER A 59 -2.82 -6.08 9.48
N THR A 60 -2.44 -7.35 9.35
CA THR A 60 -3.38 -8.48 9.39
C THR A 60 -4.01 -8.66 10.78
N LEU A 61 -3.56 -7.90 11.78
CA LEU A 61 -4.21 -7.72 13.09
C LEU A 61 -5.30 -6.63 13.04
N ASP A 62 -6.10 -6.59 11.97
CA ASP A 62 -7.42 -5.98 12.03
C ASP A 62 -8.31 -6.94 12.86
N SER A 63 -8.02 -7.04 14.15
CA SER A 63 -8.74 -7.86 15.12
C SER A 63 -10.13 -7.27 15.36
N HIS A 64 -11.10 -7.69 14.56
CA HIS A 64 -12.51 -7.71 14.93
C HIS A 64 -13.07 -9.08 14.55
N GLY A 65 -13.05 -10.01 15.51
CA GLY A 65 -13.82 -11.25 15.42
C GLY A 65 -13.14 -12.48 16.02
N PHE A 66 -13.07 -12.53 17.35
CA PHE A 66 -13.54 -13.67 18.15
C PHE A 66 -14.20 -13.12 19.40
#